data_AF-A0A090SXI7-F1
#
_entry.id   AF-A0A090SXI7-F1
#
_cell.length_a   1.000
_cell.length_b   1.000
_cell.length_c   1.000
_cell.angle_alpha   90.00
_cell.angle_beta   90.00
_cell.angle_gamma   90.00
#
_symmetry.space_group_name_H-M   'P 1'
#
loop_
_entity.id
_entity.type
_entity.pdbx_description
1 polymer ?
#
loop_
_entity_poly.entity_id
_entity_poly.type
_entity_poly.pdbx_seq_one_letter_code
_entity_poly.pdbx_strand_id
1 'polypeptide(L)' 'MFAHIDTRDREDFLNTQQELLMEINRVIDEHGAEFAFPSTTTYLNPDSLTQAPATLKLAGDGQD' A
#
# COMPACT_ATOMS: atom_id res chain seq x y z
N MET A 1 1.73 -11.82 -22.27
CA MET A 1 2.60 -11.87 -23.47
C MET A 1 4.03 -11.69 -22.98
N PHE A 2 4.96 -12.55 -23.42
CA PHE A 2 6.39 -12.47 -23.05
C PHE A 2 7.21 -12.22 -24.32
N ALA A 3 8.28 -11.44 -24.20
CA ALA A 3 9.24 -11.18 -25.28
C ALA A 3 10.57 -11.87 -24.98
N HIS A 4 11.26 -12.31 -26.02
CA HIS A 4 12.59 -12.92 -25.93
C HIS A 4 13.57 -12.09 -26.75
N ILE A 5 14.75 -11.82 -26.19
CA ILE A 5 15.84 -11.14 -26.89
C ILE A 5 16.61 -12.21 -27.66
N ASP A 6 16.70 -12.07 -28.98
CA ASP A 6 17.43 -13.01 -29.85
C ASP A 6 18.94 -12.70 -29.81
N THR A 7 19.61 -13.19 -28.78
CA THR A 7 21.06 -13.14 -28.67
C THR A 7 21.59 -14.34 -27.90
N ARG A 8 22.84 -14.70 -28.19
CA ARG A 8 23.61 -15.69 -27.42
C ARG A 8 24.70 -15.04 -26.56
N ASP A 9 24.92 -13.74 -26.75
CA ASP A 9 25.88 -12.98 -25.98
C ASP A 9 25.22 -12.38 -24.73
N ARG A 10 25.90 -12.50 -23.60
CA ARG A 10 25.35 -12.08 -22.30
C ARG A 10 25.36 -10.56 -22.14
N GLU A 11 26.39 -9.89 -22.65
CA GLU A 11 26.51 -8.44 -22.55
C GLU A 11 25.44 -7.77 -23.40
N ASP A 12 25.27 -8.22 -24.65
CA ASP A 12 24.22 -7.75 -25.55
C ASP A 12 22.82 -7.96 -24.95
N PHE A 13 22.59 -9.12 -24.33
CA PHE A 13 21.32 -9.42 -23.66
C PHE A 13 21.03 -8.41 -22.54
N LEU A 14 22.00 -8.17 -21.66
CA LEU A 14 21.82 -7.31 -20.50
C LEU A 14 21.66 -5.85 -20.91
N ASN A 15 22.44 -5.38 -21.88
CA ASN A 15 22.33 -4.03 -22.40
C ASN A 15 20.95 -3.79 -23.04
N THR A 16 20.50 -4.72 -23.88
CA THR A 16 19.17 -4.65 -24.52
C THR A 16 18.04 -4.69 -23.47
N GLN A 17 18.15 -5.57 -22.47
CA GLN A 17 17.17 -5.65 -21.39
C GLN A 17 17.13 -4.35 -20.57
N GLN A 18 18.29 -3.77 -20.26
CA GLN A 18 18.37 -2.52 -19.51
C GLN A 18 17.71 -1.37 -20.29
N GLU A 19 18.01 -1.22 -21.57
CA GLU A 19 17.38 -0.21 -22.44
C GLU A 19 15.86 -0.36 -22.45
N LEU A 20 15.37 -1.58 -22.67
CA LEU A 20 13.93 -1.88 -22.65
C LEU A 20 13.28 -1.51 -21.31
N LEU A 21 13.92 -1.84 -20.19
CA LEU A 21 13.37 -1.54 -18.86
C LEU A 21 13.33 -0.03 -18.59
N MET A 22 14.31 0.74 -19.06
CA MET A 22 14.31 2.20 -18.96
C MET A 22 13.20 2.83 -19.81
N GLU A 23 12.99 2.34 -21.03
CA GLU A 23 11.90 2.80 -21.89
C GLU A 23 10.51 2.46 -21.32
N ILE A 24 10.33 1.28 -20.72
CA ILE A 24 9.09 0.94 -20.02
C ILE A 24 8.83 1.91 -18.88
N ASN A 25 9.85 2.23 -18.07
CA ASN A 25 9.73 3.19 -16.97
C ASN A 25 9.30 4.57 -17.49
N ARG A 26 9.94 5.07 -18.55
CA ARG A 26 9.57 6.33 -19.21
C ARG A 26 8.12 6.35 -19.67
N VAL A 27 7.64 5.29 -20.34
CA VAL A 27 6.25 5.21 -20.83
C VAL A 27 5.25 5.26 -19.66
N ILE A 28 5.54 4.59 -18.55
CA ILE A 28 4.70 4.60 -17.34
C ILE A 28 4.59 6.04 -16.80
N ASP A 29 5.73 6.72 -16.65
CA ASP A 29 5.80 8.09 -16.14
C ASP A 29 5.06 9.08 -17.04
N GLU A 30 5.24 8.99 -18.37
CA GLU A 30 4.59 9.86 -19.35
C GLU A 30 3.04 9.78 -19.31
N HIS A 31 2.49 8.65 -18.87
CA HIS A 31 1.04 8.44 -18.79
C HIS A 31 0.47 8.67 -17.38
N GLY A 32 1.28 9.12 -16.42
CA GLY A 32 0.87 9.37 -15.04
C GLY A 32 0.50 8.08 -14.28
N ALA A 33 0.99 6.93 -14.75
CA ALA A 33 0.91 5.68 -14.02
C ALA A 33 2.12 5.53 -13.09
N GLU A 34 2.08 4.57 -12.17
CA GLU A 34 3.19 4.24 -11.28
C GLU A 34 3.27 2.71 -11.11
N PHE A 35 4.43 2.20 -10.74
CA PHE A 35 4.57 0.81 -10.31
C PHE A 35 3.81 0.57 -9.01
N ALA A 36 3.10 -0.54 -8.94
CA ALA A 36 2.35 -0.92 -7.75
C ALA A 36 3.29 -1.52 -6.69
N PHE A 37 3.36 -0.87 -5.53
CA PHE A 37 3.93 -1.48 -4.33
C PHE A 37 2.86 -2.30 -3.58
N PRO A 38 3.24 -3.36 -2.85
CA PRO A 38 2.33 -4.03 -1.94
C PRO A 38 1.74 -3.01 -0.95
N SER A 39 0.42 -2.90 -0.91
CA SER A 39 -0.28 -1.97 -0.05
C SER A 39 -1.27 -2.71 0.84
N THR A 40 -1.46 -2.20 2.06
CA THR A 40 -2.45 -2.70 3.01
C THR A 40 -3.31 -1.55 3.48
N THR A 41 -4.59 -1.83 3.73
CA THR A 41 -5.47 -0.89 4.42
C THR A 41 -5.52 -1.30 5.88
N THR A 42 -4.82 -0.56 6.74
CA THR A 42 -4.86 -0.78 8.19
C THR A 42 -5.97 0.05 8.80
N TYR A 43 -6.96 -0.62 9.39
CA TYR A 43 -8.01 0.04 10.17
C TYR A 43 -7.49 0.31 11.58
N LEU A 44 -7.41 1.59 11.96
CA LEU A 44 -7.01 2.01 13.31
C LEU A 44 -8.27 2.15 14.18
N ASN A 45 -8.24 1.54 15.37
CA ASN A 45 -9.24 1.82 16.38
C ASN A 45 -8.93 3.16 17.04
N PRO A 46 -9.95 3.96 17.42
CA PRO A 46 -9.72 5.13 18.23
C PRO A 46 -9.08 4.72 19.56
N ASP A 47 -8.08 5.48 20.01
CA ASP A 47 -7.54 5.34 21.35
C ASP A 47 -8.70 5.52 22.33
N SER A 48 -8.99 4.48 23.12
CA SER A 48 -9.90 4.59 24.27
C SER A 48 -9.31 5.62 25.21
N LEU A 49 -9.71 6.88 25.05
CA LEU A 49 -9.39 7.94 25.99
C LEU A 49 -10.00 7.54 27.33
N THR A 50 -9.11 7.11 28.24
CA THR A 50 -9.25 7.10 29.69
C THR A 50 -10.36 6.23 30.29
N GLN A 51 -9.93 5.17 31.01
CA GLN A 51 -10.62 4.77 32.23
C GLN A 51 -10.67 5.95 33.21
N ALA A 52 -11.85 6.25 33.75
CA ALA A 52 -12.04 6.60 35.17
C ALA A 52 -13.54 6.61 35.56
N PRO A 53 -13.88 6.38 36.85
CA PRO A 53 -14.98 5.52 37.25
C PRO A 53 -16.11 6.27 37.98
N ALA A 54 -17.35 5.76 37.93
CA ALA A 54 -18.28 5.78 39.07
C ALA A 54 -19.58 5.04 38.71
N THR A 55 -19.91 4.05 39.52
CA THR A 55 -21.24 3.46 39.65
C THR A 55 -22.31 4.54 39.62
N LEU A 56 -23.18 4.53 38.61
CA LEU A 56 -24.47 5.20 38.67
C LEU A 56 -25.30 4.50 39.75
N LYS A 57 -25.19 4.96 41.00
CA LYS A 57 -26.21 4.69 42.01
C LYS A 57 -27.49 5.37 41.52
N LEU A 58 -28.47 4.57 41.09
CA LEU A 58 -29.84 5.04 40.89
C LEU A 58 -30.42 5.31 42.29
N ALA A 59 -30.12 6.50 42.84
CA ALA A 59 -30.79 7.02 44.02
C ALA A 59 -31.98 7.86 43.56
N GLY A 60 -33.13 7.21 43.44
CA GLY A 60 -34.44 7.81 43.34
C GLY A 60 -35.38 7.07 44.28
N ASP A 61 -35.09 7.13 45.58
CA ASP A 61 -36.08 6.83 46.62
C ASP A 61 -37.05 8.01 46.71
N GLY A 62 -38.36 7.73 46.80
CA GLY A 62 -39.31 8.62 47.48
C GLY A 62 -40.74 8.73 46.92
N GLN A 63 -41.67 8.01 47.58
CA GLN A 63 -43.09 8.37 47.89
C GLN A 63 -44.09 8.36 46.70
N ASP A 64 -45.25 7.67 46.72
CA ASP A 64 -46.16 7.19 47.77
C ASP A 64 -46.68 5.76 47.52
#